data_AF-A0A7C5QEX7-F1
#
_entry.id   AF-A0A7C5QEX7-F1
#
_cell.length_a   1.000
_cell.length_b   1.000
_cell.length_c   1.000
_cell.angle_alpha   90.00
_cell.angle_beta   90.00
_cell.angle_gamma   90.00
#
_symmetry.space_group_name_H-M   'P 1'
#
loop_
_entity.id
_entity.type
_entity.pdbx_description
1 polymer ?
#
loop_
_entity_poly.entity_id
_entity_poly.type
_entity_poly.pdbx_seq_one_letter_code
_entity_poly.pdbx_strand_id
1 'polypeptide(L)'
;MDNRTECPLCGQPVSWAERQAGLYACLTVCVPLVPFPKHLVEKHSDYLAEAKKAARPVFYTAVVSAAVAAGLFLTGVLAAAVFAAASATAAFLLGFRRRKNLLRRFGQPFLDV
;
A
#
# COMPACT_ATOMS: atom_id res chain seq x y z
N MET A 1 22.53 9.98 16.02
CA MET A 1 21.05 10.04 16.10
C MET A 1 20.54 8.61 15.98
N ASP A 2 20.23 7.98 17.11
CA ASP A 2 19.70 6.63 17.16
C ASP A 2 18.22 6.69 16.74
N ASN A 3 17.98 6.68 15.42
CA ASN A 3 16.66 6.80 14.79
C ASN A 3 15.93 5.45 14.91
N ARG A 4 15.68 5.01 16.14
CA ARG A 4 14.94 3.77 16.41
C ARG A 4 13.54 3.95 15.88
N THR A 5 13.29 3.35 14.72
CA THR A 5 11.99 3.38 14.08
C THR A 5 11.25 2.14 14.54
N GLU A 6 10.06 2.30 15.10
CA GLU A 6 9.33 1.16 15.64
C GLU A 6 8.48 0.48 14.57
N CYS A 7 8.30 -0.83 14.72
CA CYS A 7 7.42 -1.61 13.87
C CYS A 7 5.97 -1.16 14.13
N PRO A 8 5.19 -0.78 13.10
CA PRO A 8 3.82 -0.30 13.29
C PRO A 8 2.85 -1.39 13.78
N LEU A 9 3.30 -2.65 13.84
CA LEU A 9 2.48 -3.79 14.24
C LEU A 9 2.73 -4.21 15.70
N CYS A 10 3.99 -4.24 16.12
CA CYS A 10 4.41 -4.77 17.43
C CYS A 10 5.24 -3.82 18.29
N GLY A 11 5.57 -2.61 17.81
CA GLY A 11 6.36 -1.62 18.57
C GLY A 11 7.84 -1.97 18.74
N GLN A 12 8.32 -3.10 18.20
CA GLN A 12 9.74 -3.47 18.30
C GLN A 12 10.62 -2.51 17.49
N PRO A 13 11.86 -2.22 17.94
CA PRO A 13 12.79 -1.40 17.20
C PRO A 13 13.20 -2.12 15.91
N VAL A 14 12.97 -1.46 14.77
CA VAL A 14 13.29 -1.95 13.44
C VAL A 14 14.04 -0.87 12.65
N SER A 15 14.59 -1.27 11.50
CA SER A 15 15.16 -0.29 10.57
C SER A 15 14.06 0.56 9.93
N TRP A 16 14.43 1.76 9.47
CA TRP A 16 13.49 2.63 8.75
C TRP A 16 12.87 1.94 7.53
N ALA A 17 13.66 1.14 6.80
CA ALA A 17 13.20 0.37 5.65
C ALA A 17 12.12 -0.65 6.05
N GLU A 18 12.32 -1.38 7.15
CA GLU A 18 11.32 -2.33 7.65
C GLU A 18 10.05 -1.65 8.15
N ARG A 19 10.18 -0.46 8.78
CA ARG A 19 9.01 0.35 9.13
C ARG A 19 8.21 0.74 7.90
N GLN A 20 8.86 1.19 6.82
CA GLN A 20 8.17 1.50 5.57
C GLN A 20 7.51 0.25 4.97
N ALA A 21 8.20 -0.88 5.00
CA ALA A 21 7.64 -2.15 4.52
C ALA A 21 6.40 -2.58 5.32
N GLY A 22 6.40 -2.38 6.64
CA GLY A 22 5.23 -2.63 7.49
C GLY A 22 4.09 -1.66 7.23
N LEU A 23 4.39 -0.38 7.03
CA LEU A 23 3.38 0.64 6.71
C LEU A 23 2.77 0.45 5.32
N TYR A 24 3.57 -0.02 4.36
CA TYR A 24 3.22 -0.12 2.94
C TYR A 24 3.40 -1.55 2.42
N ALA A 25 2.95 -2.56 3.16
CA ALA A 25 3.11 -3.96 2.78
C ALA A 25 2.43 -4.32 1.44
N CYS A 26 1.37 -3.61 1.08
CA CYS A 26 0.76 -3.77 -0.25
C CYS A 26 1.71 -3.30 -1.38
N LEU A 27 2.48 -2.24 -1.13
CA LEU A 27 3.41 -1.68 -2.09
C LEU A 27 4.65 -2.56 -2.25
N THR A 28 5.17 -3.11 -1.15
CA THR A 28 6.35 -4.02 -1.18
C THR A 28 6.09 -5.30 -1.96
N VAL A 29 4.82 -5.74 -2.03
CA VAL A 29 4.40 -6.90 -2.82
C VAL A 29 4.31 -6.57 -4.30
N CYS A 30 3.74 -5.41 -4.65
CA CYS A 30 3.51 -5.03 -6.04
C CYS A 30 4.75 -4.41 -6.70
N VAL A 31 5.59 -3.76 -5.92
CA VAL A 31 6.84 -3.16 -6.35
C VAL A 31 7.90 -3.47 -5.28
N PRO A 32 8.98 -4.22 -5.62
CA PRO A 32 10.05 -4.52 -4.67
C PRO A 32 10.95 -3.30 -4.43
N LEU A 33 10.35 -2.16 -4.02
CA LEU A 33 11.01 -0.89 -3.70
C LEU A 33 11.84 -0.98 -2.41
N VAL A 34 11.50 -1.89 -1.51
CA VAL A 34 12.17 -2.07 -0.22
C VAL A 34 12.80 -3.46 -0.18
N PRO A 35 14.10 -3.57 0.18
CA PRO A 35 14.74 -4.88 0.33
C PRO A 35 13.97 -5.73 1.33
N PHE A 36 13.89 -7.04 1.05
CA PHE A 36 13.09 -8.05 1.76
C PHE A 36 12.94 -7.76 3.27
N PRO A 37 11.73 -7.42 3.76
CA PRO A 37 11.53 -7.05 5.16
C PRO A 37 11.52 -8.31 6.04
N LYS A 38 12.70 -8.66 6.58
CA LYS A 38 12.91 -9.87 7.38
C LYS A 38 12.00 -9.89 8.61
N HIS A 39 11.95 -8.78 9.35
CA HIS A 39 11.11 -8.68 10.54
C HIS A 39 9.62 -8.92 10.24
N LEU A 40 9.12 -8.35 9.13
CA LEU A 40 7.71 -8.47 8.74
C LEU A 40 7.37 -9.91 8.31
N VAL A 41 8.29 -10.59 7.62
CA VAL A 41 8.11 -11.98 7.18
C VAL A 41 8.18 -12.95 8.36
N GLU A 42 9.09 -12.73 9.31
CA GLU A 42 9.30 -13.62 10.46
C GLU A 42 8.25 -13.45 11.56
N LYS A 43 7.83 -12.20 11.85
CA LYS A 43 6.93 -11.91 12.99
C LYS A 43 5.48 -11.65 12.58
N HIS A 44 5.23 -11.28 11.32
CA HIS A 44 3.93 -10.81 10.85
C HIS A 44 3.55 -11.38 9.48
N SER A 45 3.81 -12.69 9.28
CA SER A 45 3.51 -13.40 8.03
C SER A 45 2.03 -13.35 7.63
N ASP A 46 1.12 -13.40 8.60
CA ASP A 46 -0.34 -13.34 8.36
C ASP A 46 -0.78 -11.97 7.83
N TYR A 47 -0.24 -10.89 8.40
CA TYR A 47 -0.46 -9.53 7.90
C TYR A 47 0.02 -9.39 6.45
N LEU A 48 1.20 -9.95 6.16
CA LEU A 48 1.78 -9.91 4.81
C LEU A 48 0.96 -10.75 3.82
N ALA A 49 0.39 -11.88 4.24
CA ALA A 49 -0.50 -12.69 3.42
C ALA A 49 -1.83 -11.98 3.09
N GLU A 50 -2.44 -11.30 4.07
CA GLU A 50 -3.64 -10.49 3.83
C GLU A 50 -3.35 -9.27 2.95
N ALA A 51 -2.23 -8.58 3.18
CA ALA A 51 -1.78 -7.48 2.34
C ALA A 51 -1.58 -7.94 0.89
N LYS A 52 -0.95 -9.11 0.66
CA LYS A 52 -0.78 -9.70 -0.67
C LYS A 52 -2.11 -9.93 -1.42
N LYS A 53 -3.12 -10.46 -0.73
CA LYS A 53 -4.44 -10.73 -1.33
C LYS A 53 -5.14 -9.44 -1.77
N ALA A 54 -5.02 -8.38 -0.98
CA ALA A 54 -5.66 -7.09 -1.28
C ALA A 54 -4.87 -6.21 -2.26
N ALA A 55 -3.54 -6.33 -2.28
CA ALA A 55 -2.66 -5.41 -3.01
C ALA A 55 -2.76 -5.54 -4.54
N ARG A 56 -2.78 -6.77 -5.06
CA ARG A 56 -2.81 -7.04 -6.50
C ARG A 56 -4.02 -6.41 -7.21
N PRO A 57 -5.27 -6.68 -6.81
CA PRO A 57 -6.42 -6.12 -7.53
C PRO A 57 -6.46 -4.59 -7.47
N VAL A 58 -6.08 -3.99 -6.33
CA VAL A 58 -6.09 -2.53 -6.16
C VAL A 58 -4.98 -1.86 -6.96
N PHE A 59 -3.78 -2.43 -6.98
CA PHE A 59 -2.64 -1.85 -7.69
C PHE A 59 -2.83 -1.92 -9.21
N TYR A 60 -3.22 -3.08 -9.75
CA TYR A 60 -3.41 -3.23 -11.18
C TYR A 60 -4.59 -2.40 -11.70
N THR A 61 -5.69 -2.31 -10.95
CA THR A 61 -6.81 -1.43 -11.34
C THR A 61 -6.38 0.03 -11.36
N ALA A 62 -5.65 0.52 -10.35
CA ALA A 62 -5.14 1.89 -10.34
C ALA A 62 -4.18 2.17 -11.51
N VAL A 63 -3.22 1.27 -11.78
CA VAL A 63 -2.24 1.45 -12.86
C VAL A 63 -2.89 1.39 -14.23
N VAL A 64 -3.77 0.42 -14.48
CA VAL A 64 -4.47 0.29 -15.77
C VAL A 64 -5.40 1.48 -16.00
N SER A 65 -6.19 1.88 -15.00
CA SER A 65 -7.06 3.05 -15.12
C SER A 65 -6.27 4.34 -15.38
N ALA A 66 -5.10 4.51 -14.75
CA ALA A 66 -4.23 5.66 -15.00
C ALA A 66 -3.64 5.65 -16.42
N ALA A 67 -3.20 4.48 -16.91
CA ALA A 67 -2.69 4.34 -18.27
C ALA A 67 -3.79 4.62 -19.32
N VAL A 68 -5.00 4.11 -19.10
CA VAL A 68 -6.16 4.37 -19.96
C VAL A 68 -6.54 5.85 -19.93
N ALA A 69 -6.55 6.50 -18.77
CA ALA A 69 -6.80 7.92 -18.65
C ALA A 69 -5.79 8.76 -19.45
N ALA A 70 -4.50 8.44 -19.35
CA ALA A 70 -3.44 9.10 -20.09
C ALA A 70 -3.59 8.91 -21.62
N GLY A 71 -3.89 7.69 -22.07
CA GLY A 71 -4.15 7.41 -23.48
C GLY A 71 -5.35 8.19 -24.03
N LEU A 72 -6.46 8.20 -23.30
CA LEU A 72 -7.68 8.91 -23.69
C LEU A 72 -7.47 10.43 -23.73
N PHE A 73 -6.71 10.97 -22.77
CA PHE A 73 -6.33 12.38 -22.75
C PHE A 73 -5.55 12.79 -24.01
N LEU A 74 -4.59 11.96 -24.44
CA LEU A 74 -3.81 12.22 -25.67
C LEU A 74 -4.66 12.16 -26.94
N THR A 75 -5.74 11.38 -26.95
CA THR A 75 -6.69 11.30 -28.09
C THR A 75 -7.77 12.39 -28.09
N GLY A 76 -7.78 13.29 -27.10
CA GLY A 76 -8.75 14.39 -27.01
C GLY A 76 -10.12 14.01 -26.44
N VAL A 77 -10.32 12.76 -25.99
CA VAL A 77 -11.60 12.29 -25.43
C VAL A 77 -11.67 12.61 -23.93
N LEU A 78 -11.87 13.90 -23.61
CA LEU A 78 -11.82 14.43 -22.25
C LEU A 78 -12.82 13.79 -21.28
N ALA A 79 -14.06 13.53 -21.71
CA ALA A 79 -15.08 12.94 -20.84
C ALA A 79 -14.66 11.54 -20.35
N ALA A 80 -14.18 10.68 -21.25
CA ALA A 80 -13.73 9.34 -20.91
C ALA A 80 -12.44 9.36 -20.06
N ALA A 81 -11.55 10.33 -20.30
CA ALA A 81 -10.36 10.53 -19.48
C ALA A 81 -10.70 10.90 -18.02
N VAL A 82 -11.73 11.73 -17.79
CA VAL A 82 -12.21 12.08 -16.44
C VAL A 82 -12.79 10.86 -15.72
N PHE A 83 -13.60 10.03 -16.40
CA PHE A 83 -14.12 8.80 -15.81
C PHE A 83 -13.00 7.81 -15.44
N ALA A 84 -12.00 7.64 -16.32
CA ALA A 84 -10.85 6.80 -16.04
C ALA A 84 -10.03 7.34 -14.85
N ALA A 85 -9.80 8.65 -14.77
CA ALA A 85 -9.12 9.29 -13.64
C ALA A 85 -9.89 9.17 -12.31
N ALA A 86 -11.22 9.29 -12.35
CA ALA A 86 -12.08 9.07 -11.18
C ALA A 86 -11.99 7.62 -10.68
N SER A 87 -11.96 6.65 -11.59
CA SER A 87 -11.80 5.23 -11.23
C SER A 87 -10.44 4.94 -10.58
N ALA A 88 -9.35 5.57 -11.07
CA ALA A 88 -8.02 5.46 -10.47
C ALA A 88 -7.99 6.07 -9.06
N THR A 89 -8.62 7.24 -8.89
CA THR A 89 -8.75 7.89 -7.57
C THR A 89 -9.55 7.03 -6.59
N ALA A 90 -10.66 6.44 -7.03
CA ALA A 90 -11.46 5.53 -6.21
C ALA A 90 -10.67 4.28 -5.79
N ALA A 91 -9.92 3.67 -6.71
CA ALA A 91 -9.04 2.54 -6.40
C ALA A 91 -7.97 2.93 -5.37
N PHE A 92 -7.36 4.12 -5.50
CA PHE A 92 -6.38 4.63 -4.55
C PHE A 92 -6.98 4.83 -3.14
N LEU A 93 -8.17 5.44 -3.05
CA LEU A 93 -8.88 5.63 -1.79
C LEU A 93 -9.28 4.30 -1.13
N LEU A 94 -9.73 3.32 -1.92
CA LEU A 94 -10.01 1.97 -1.44
C LEU A 94 -8.76 1.27 -0.92
N GLY A 95 -7.62 1.41 -1.63
CA GLY A 95 -6.32 0.93 -1.19
C GLY A 95 -5.89 1.54 0.14
N PHE A 96 -6.06 2.85 0.30
CA PHE A 96 -5.75 3.55 1.54
C PHE A 96 -6.64 3.13 2.71
N ARG A 97 -7.95 2.96 2.47
CA ARG A 97 -8.88 2.41 3.47
C ARG A 97 -8.51 0.98 3.88
N ARG A 98 -8.21 0.11 2.91
CA ARG A 98 -7.76 -1.27 3.17
C ARG A 98 -6.47 -1.30 3.99
N ARG A 99 -5.51 -0.45 3.67
CA ARG A 99 -4.28 -0.28 4.46
C ARG A 99 -4.58 0.08 5.91
N LYS A 100 -5.41 1.11 6.14
CA LYS A 100 -5.82 1.51 7.50
C LYS A 100 -6.53 0.36 8.24
N ASN A 101 -7.41 -0.36 7.57
CA ASN A 101 -8.11 -1.50 8.17
C ASN A 101 -7.15 -2.65 8.52
N LEU A 102 -6.18 -2.96 7.66
CA LEU A 102 -5.17 -3.98 7.95
C LEU A 102 -4.27 -3.58 9.13
N LEU A 103 -3.83 -2.32 9.18
CA LEU A 103 -3.05 -1.81 10.30
C LEU A 103 -3.85 -1.78 11.61
N ARG A 104 -5.15 -1.44 11.57
CA ARG A 104 -6.02 -1.51 12.76
C ARG A 104 -6.28 -2.94 13.23
N ARG A 105 -6.33 -3.89 12.31
CA ARG A 105 -6.66 -5.29 12.60
C ARG A 105 -5.46 -6.07 13.14
N PHE A 106 -4.25 -5.78 12.63
CA PHE A 106 -3.02 -6.49 12.99
C PHE A 106 -2.04 -5.67 13.80
N GLY A 107 -2.21 -4.35 13.84
CA GLY A 107 -1.43 -3.48 14.70
C GLY A 107 -2.01 -3.45 16.11
N GLN A 108 -1.12 -3.38 17.09
CA GLN A 108 -1.49 -2.98 18.44
C GLN A 108 -2.03 -1.54 18.45
N PRO A 109 -2.81 -1.12 19.48
CA PRO A 109 -3.53 0.16 19.55
C PRO A 109 -2.60 1.38 19.76
N PHE A 110 -1.55 1.51 18.95
CA PHE A 110 -0.61 2.63 18.96
C PHE A 110 -0.87 3.63 17.81
N LEU A 111 -1.95 3.45 17.04
CA LEU A 111 -2.34 4.29 15.90
C LEU A 111 -3.53 5.23 16.23
N ASP A 112 -3.62 5.70 17.47
CA ASP A 112 -4.48 6.81 17.90
C ASP A 112 -3.69 8.14 18.00
N VAL A 113 -2.69 8.34 17.12
CA VAL A 113 -1.97 9.61 16.93
C VAL A 113 -1.96 10.00 15.45
#